data_AF-Q4ZHV3-F1
#
_entry.id   AF-Q4ZHV3-F1
#
_cell.length_a   1.000
_cell.length_b   1.000
_cell.length_c   1.000
_cell.angle_alpha   90.00
_cell.angle_beta   90.00
_cell.angle_gamma   90.00
#
_symmetry.space_group_name_H-M   'P 1'
#
loop_
_entity.id
_entity.type
_entity.pdbx_description
1 polymer ?
#
loop_
_entity_poly.entity_id
_entity_poly.type
_entity_poly.pdbx_seq_one_letter_code
_entity_poly.pdbx_strand_id
1 'polypeptide(L)'
;MAQGLAGLVGLLSGGSNLEQDPLASLEALTTQGSLAFNQHYPEGVPSSECGDGELLADNGVYYYSWTGSSTFTNLLDPTDAVMMLTGLVFNGPNDGLVGVCSTHLGKVIRDDYQMNHLDEINGLLGIHHLFETDPVTLYRQHANRLKLQGL
;
A
#
# COMPACT_ATOMS: atom_id res chain seq x y z
N MET A 1 -3.14 9.53 -15.12
CA MET A 1 -2.92 9.08 -13.72
C MET A 1 -1.51 9.40 -13.26
N ALA A 2 -0.48 8.89 -13.95
CA ALA A 2 0.93 9.07 -13.61
C ALA A 2 1.38 10.49 -13.22
N GLN A 3 1.12 11.45 -14.11
CA GLN A 3 1.48 12.86 -13.89
C GLN A 3 0.69 13.51 -12.76
N GLY A 4 -0.56 13.08 -12.53
CA GLY A 4 -1.41 13.59 -11.45
C GLY A 4 -0.92 13.15 -10.08
N LEU A 5 -0.55 11.87 -9.94
CA LEU A 5 0.02 11.33 -8.70
C LEU A 5 1.38 11.99 -8.39
N ALA A 6 2.29 12.08 -9.36
CA ALA A 6 3.58 12.74 -9.13
C ALA A 6 3.44 14.24 -8.85
N GLY A 7 2.46 14.92 -9.46
CA GLY A 7 2.13 16.30 -9.13
C GLY A 7 1.67 16.45 -7.67
N LEU A 8 0.81 15.55 -7.18
CA LEU A 8 0.36 15.52 -5.79
C LEU A 8 1.52 15.25 -4.83
N VAL A 9 2.34 14.22 -5.10
CA VAL A 9 3.52 13.91 -4.29
C VAL A 9 4.49 15.11 -4.28
N GLY A 10 4.75 15.73 -5.43
CA GLY A 10 5.58 16.92 -5.52
C GLY A 10 5.03 18.10 -4.71
N LEU A 11 3.71 18.30 -4.70
CA LEU A 11 3.07 19.33 -3.87
C LEU A 11 3.20 19.02 -2.37
N LEU A 12 2.86 17.80 -1.95
CA LEU A 12 2.84 17.40 -0.53
C LEU A 12 4.25 17.27 0.07
N SER A 13 5.23 16.88 -0.75
CA SER A 13 6.65 16.77 -0.33
C SER A 13 7.42 18.09 -0.41
N GLY A 14 6.82 19.16 -0.94
CA GLY A 14 7.50 20.43 -1.18
C GLY A 14 8.48 20.41 -2.37
N GLY A 15 8.43 19.37 -3.20
CA GLY A 15 9.29 19.16 -4.37
C GLY A 15 8.66 19.56 -5.71
N SER A 16 7.69 20.49 -5.72
CA SER A 16 6.94 20.87 -6.93
C SER A 16 7.78 21.48 -8.07
N ASN A 17 9.01 21.89 -7.76
CA ASN A 17 10.00 22.43 -8.68
C ASN A 17 11.07 21.41 -9.10
N LEU A 18 10.99 20.16 -8.62
CA LEU A 18 11.91 19.09 -9.00
C LEU A 18 11.49 18.47 -10.33
N GLU A 19 12.45 18.05 -11.13
CA GLU A 19 12.18 17.26 -12.33
C GLU A 19 11.56 15.91 -11.91
N GLN A 20 10.45 15.55 -12.53
CA GLN A 20 9.72 14.31 -12.25
C GLN A 20 9.65 13.49 -13.53
N ASP A 21 10.08 12.23 -13.46
CA ASP A 21 9.74 11.21 -14.45
C ASP A 21 8.75 10.21 -13.83
N PRO A 22 7.44 10.56 -13.82
CA PRO A 22 6.43 9.67 -13.27
C PRO A 22 6.25 8.40 -14.10
N LEU A 23 6.59 8.42 -15.39
CA LEU A 23 6.42 7.24 -16.24
C LEU A 23 7.50 6.21 -15.95
N ALA A 24 8.75 6.64 -15.80
CA ALA A 24 9.84 5.77 -15.36
C ALA A 24 9.58 5.21 -13.94
N SER A 25 9.13 6.07 -13.01
CA SER A 25 8.83 5.65 -11.64
C SER A 25 7.67 4.64 -11.56
N LEU A 26 6.71 4.74 -12.48
CA LEU A 26 5.55 3.83 -12.51
C LEU A 26 5.77 2.60 -13.37
N GLU A 27 6.84 2.52 -14.17
CA GLU A 27 7.14 1.34 -14.98
C GLU A 27 7.24 0.09 -14.10
N ALA A 28 7.95 0.19 -12.97
CA ALA A 28 8.06 -0.86 -11.96
C ALA A 28 6.73 -1.20 -11.27
N LEU A 29 5.75 -0.27 -11.29
CA LEU A 29 4.45 -0.41 -10.64
C LEU A 29 3.36 -0.91 -11.61
N THR A 30 3.66 -1.04 -12.90
CA THR A 30 2.77 -1.74 -13.83
C THR A 30 2.74 -3.24 -13.49
N THR A 31 1.64 -3.93 -13.80
CA THR A 31 1.57 -5.39 -13.64
C THR A 31 2.71 -6.12 -14.36
N GLN A 32 3.09 -5.65 -15.55
CA GLN A 32 4.21 -6.25 -16.29
C GLN A 32 5.54 -6.03 -15.56
N GLY A 33 5.80 -4.81 -15.08
CA GLY A 33 7.02 -4.47 -14.34
C GLY A 33 7.13 -5.22 -13.02
N SER A 34 6.05 -5.28 -12.24
CA SER A 34 6.03 -5.98 -10.96
C SER A 34 6.18 -7.50 -11.13
N LEU A 35 5.54 -8.10 -12.15
CA LEU A 35 5.75 -9.52 -12.47
C LEU A 35 7.19 -9.83 -12.89
N ALA A 36 7.82 -8.95 -13.69
CA ALA A 36 9.23 -9.11 -14.06
C ALA A 36 10.15 -8.99 -12.84
N PHE A 37 9.85 -8.07 -11.91
CA PHE A 37 10.58 -7.94 -10.65
C PHE A 37 10.44 -9.20 -9.78
N ASN A 38 9.22 -9.72 -9.63
CA ASN A 38 8.93 -10.90 -8.81
C ASN A 38 9.60 -12.18 -9.34
N GLN A 39 9.93 -12.25 -10.64
CA GLN A 39 10.70 -13.38 -11.19
C GLN A 39 12.15 -13.40 -10.68
N HIS A 40 12.71 -12.24 -10.34
CA HIS A 40 14.07 -12.13 -9.82
C HIS A 40 14.13 -12.17 -8.29
N TYR A 41 13.07 -11.73 -7.62
CA TYR A 41 12.97 -11.63 -6.16
C TYR A 41 11.63 -12.20 -5.67
N PRO A 42 11.45 -13.53 -5.72
CA PRO A 42 10.16 -14.18 -5.43
C PRO A 42 9.89 -14.37 -3.94
N GLU A 43 10.84 -14.07 -3.05
CA GLU A 43 10.73 -14.36 -1.62
C GLU A 43 9.51 -13.67 -0.99
N GLY A 44 8.64 -14.48 -0.37
CA GLY A 44 7.39 -13.99 0.24
C GLY A 44 6.27 -13.68 -0.77
N VAL A 45 6.47 -13.78 -2.08
CA VAL A 45 5.39 -13.55 -3.06
C VAL A 45 4.42 -14.74 -3.06
N PRO A 46 3.08 -14.54 -2.98
CA PRO A 46 2.12 -15.63 -3.03
C PRO A 46 2.18 -16.44 -4.34
N SER A 47 2.02 -17.76 -4.24
CA SER A 47 1.96 -18.65 -5.41
C SER A 47 0.56 -18.75 -6.04
N SER A 48 -0.47 -18.25 -5.34
CA SER A 48 -1.85 -18.16 -5.80
C SER A 48 -2.36 -16.73 -5.68
N GLU A 49 -3.29 -16.36 -6.56
CA GLU A 49 -3.96 -15.07 -6.51
C GLU A 49 -4.62 -14.85 -5.13
N CYS A 50 -4.38 -13.69 -4.52
CA CYS A 50 -4.90 -13.30 -3.21
C CYS A 50 -4.55 -14.26 -2.05
N GLY A 51 -3.55 -15.13 -2.22
CA GLY A 51 -3.07 -16.02 -1.15
C GLY A 51 -2.11 -15.34 -0.18
N ASP A 52 -1.74 -16.04 0.88
CA ASP A 52 -0.54 -15.74 1.66
C ASP A 52 0.71 -16.18 0.88
N GLY A 53 1.83 -15.50 1.10
CA GLY A 53 3.16 -15.97 0.75
C GLY A 53 3.87 -16.68 1.91
N GLU A 54 5.14 -17.00 1.71
CA GLU A 54 5.96 -17.61 2.77
C GLU A 54 6.18 -16.63 3.93
N LEU A 55 5.80 -17.01 5.15
CA LEU A 55 6.07 -16.22 6.35
C LEU A 55 7.58 -16.09 6.61
N LEU A 56 8.34 -17.16 6.43
CA LEU A 56 9.80 -17.18 6.51
C LEU A 56 10.30 -17.80 5.21
N ALA A 57 10.94 -16.99 4.36
CA ALA A 57 11.45 -17.48 3.08
C ALA A 57 12.82 -18.15 3.25
N ASP A 58 13.29 -18.82 2.18
CA ASP A 58 14.56 -19.55 2.16
C ASP A 58 15.80 -18.68 2.43
N ASN A 59 15.68 -17.36 2.29
CA ASN A 59 16.71 -16.39 2.64
C ASN A 59 16.81 -16.11 4.15
N GLY A 60 15.96 -16.73 4.97
CA GLY A 60 15.94 -16.55 6.42
C GLY A 60 15.26 -15.25 6.90
N VAL A 61 14.53 -14.55 6.02
CA VAL A 61 13.82 -13.30 6.34
C VAL A 61 12.32 -13.57 6.53
N TYR A 62 11.73 -12.93 7.54
CA TYR A 62 10.29 -12.97 7.77
C TYR A 62 9.55 -11.90 6.95
N TYR A 63 8.49 -12.29 6.27
CA TYR A 63 7.67 -11.43 5.41
C TYR A 63 6.25 -11.28 5.95
N TYR A 64 5.74 -10.05 5.94
CA TYR A 64 4.38 -9.71 6.34
C TYR A 64 3.84 -8.63 5.41
N SER A 65 2.52 -8.58 5.29
CA SER A 65 1.84 -7.47 4.66
C SER A 65 0.54 -7.12 5.37
N TRP A 66 0.04 -5.92 5.09
CA TRP A 66 -1.32 -5.49 5.35
C TRP A 66 -1.70 -4.43 4.32
N THR A 67 -3.00 -4.17 4.16
CA THR A 67 -3.48 -3.06 3.32
C THR A 67 -4.91 -2.66 3.67
N GLY A 68 -5.34 -1.52 3.14
CA GLY A 68 -6.72 -1.08 3.12
C GLY A 68 -7.50 -1.52 1.89
N SER A 69 -8.83 -1.48 2.00
CA SER A 69 -9.79 -1.82 0.96
C SER A 69 -10.82 -0.71 0.69
N SER A 70 -10.60 0.48 1.26
CA SER A 70 -11.53 1.61 1.21
C SER A 70 -10.89 2.84 0.58
N THR A 71 -11.35 3.23 -0.60
CA THR A 71 -10.80 4.37 -1.35
C THR A 71 -11.24 5.74 -0.83
N PHE A 72 -12.22 5.77 0.08
CA PHE A 72 -12.76 6.98 0.73
C PHE A 72 -13.07 6.64 2.18
N THR A 73 -12.53 7.42 3.11
CA THR A 73 -12.49 7.16 4.56
C THR A 73 -12.85 8.38 5.38
N ASN A 74 -12.55 9.60 4.93
CA ASN A 74 -12.84 10.84 5.66
C ASN A 74 -13.14 12.04 4.74
N LEU A 75 -14.32 12.64 4.91
CA LEU A 75 -14.74 13.83 4.14
C LEU A 75 -13.83 15.06 4.34
N LEU A 76 -13.14 15.15 5.49
CA LEU A 76 -12.27 16.28 5.81
C LEU A 76 -10.86 16.13 5.22
N ASP A 77 -10.51 14.95 4.70
CA ASP A 77 -9.26 14.75 3.99
C ASP A 77 -9.48 15.05 2.48
N PRO A 78 -8.82 16.08 1.92
CA PRO A 78 -8.97 16.41 0.51
C PRO A 78 -8.36 15.36 -0.43
N THR A 79 -7.47 14.49 0.07
CA THR A 79 -6.81 13.45 -0.72
C THR A 79 -7.72 12.26 -1.03
N ASP A 80 -8.75 12.04 -0.22
CA ASP A 80 -9.77 11.00 -0.41
C ASP A 80 -10.50 11.11 -1.75
N ALA A 81 -10.76 12.33 -2.22
CA ALA A 81 -11.38 12.52 -3.53
C ALA A 81 -10.49 11.97 -4.65
N VAL A 82 -9.17 12.10 -4.52
CA VAL A 82 -8.21 11.56 -5.48
C VAL A 82 -8.17 10.04 -5.38
N MET A 83 -8.05 9.48 -4.17
CA MET A 83 -8.01 8.03 -3.94
C MET A 83 -9.29 7.34 -4.45
N MET A 84 -10.45 7.94 -4.20
CA MET A 84 -11.72 7.47 -4.73
C MET A 84 -11.73 7.46 -6.26
N LEU A 85 -11.29 8.56 -6.90
CA LEU A 85 -11.28 8.66 -8.37
C LEU A 85 -10.31 7.68 -9.02
N THR A 86 -9.09 7.54 -8.47
CA THR A 86 -8.11 6.59 -9.00
C THR A 86 -8.52 5.15 -8.73
N GLY A 87 -9.22 4.89 -7.63
CA GLY A 87 -9.76 3.57 -7.30
C GLY A 87 -10.79 3.03 -8.28
N LEU A 88 -11.44 3.89 -9.08
CA LEU A 88 -12.44 3.48 -10.08
C LEU A 88 -11.87 2.64 -11.24
N VAL A 89 -10.55 2.61 -11.42
CA VAL A 89 -9.91 1.81 -12.49
C VAL A 89 -9.72 0.33 -12.11
N PHE A 90 -9.95 -0.02 -10.85
CA PHE A 90 -9.79 -1.38 -10.34
C PHE A 90 -11.10 -2.16 -10.40
N ASN A 91 -11.03 -3.45 -10.76
CA ASN A 91 -12.18 -4.35 -10.83
C ASN A 91 -12.45 -5.10 -9.50
N GLY A 92 -12.06 -4.51 -8.36
CA GLY A 92 -12.17 -5.13 -7.03
C GLY A 92 -11.73 -4.20 -5.90
N PRO A 93 -11.72 -4.70 -4.65
CA PRO A 93 -11.26 -3.95 -3.48
C PRO A 93 -9.85 -3.39 -3.68
N ASN A 94 -9.66 -2.13 -3.32
CA ASN A 94 -8.41 -1.40 -3.49
C ASN A 94 -8.35 -0.21 -2.52
N ASP A 95 -7.15 0.30 -2.29
CA ASP A 95 -6.88 1.45 -1.43
C ASP A 95 -6.89 2.80 -2.19
N GLY A 96 -7.24 2.78 -3.48
CA GLY A 96 -7.21 3.92 -4.40
C GLY A 96 -6.04 3.89 -5.38
N LEU A 97 -4.95 3.19 -5.08
CA LEU A 97 -3.75 3.08 -5.93
C LEU A 97 -3.29 1.64 -6.18
N VAL A 98 -3.63 0.69 -5.30
CA VAL A 98 -3.24 -0.71 -5.40
C VAL A 98 -4.43 -1.60 -5.04
N GLY A 99 -4.65 -2.66 -5.84
CA GLY A 99 -5.67 -3.66 -5.56
C GLY A 99 -5.26 -4.58 -4.42
N VAL A 100 -6.20 -4.96 -3.56
CA VAL A 100 -5.95 -5.72 -2.32
C VAL A 100 -5.06 -6.96 -2.56
N CYS A 101 -5.42 -7.83 -3.51
CA CYS A 101 -4.64 -9.04 -3.77
C CYS A 101 -3.20 -8.77 -4.23
N SER A 102 -2.93 -7.59 -4.80
CA SER A 102 -1.60 -7.20 -5.27
C SER A 102 -0.67 -6.76 -4.13
N THR A 103 -1.17 -6.54 -2.92
CA THR A 103 -0.38 -6.12 -1.75
C THR A 103 0.10 -7.30 -0.91
N HIS A 104 -0.35 -8.52 -1.23
CA HIS A 104 -0.03 -9.71 -0.45
C HIS A 104 1.46 -10.06 -0.56
N LEU A 105 2.12 -10.11 0.59
CA LEU A 105 3.52 -10.51 0.72
C LEU A 105 3.72 -11.21 2.07
N GLY A 106 4.22 -12.44 2.04
CA GLY A 106 4.41 -13.27 3.21
C GLY A 106 3.10 -13.50 3.95
N LYS A 107 3.13 -13.36 5.27
CA LYS A 107 1.91 -13.48 6.09
C LYS A 107 1.08 -12.20 6.03
N VAL A 108 -0.08 -12.27 5.38
CA VAL A 108 -1.07 -11.20 5.41
C VAL A 108 -1.63 -11.09 6.82
N ILE A 109 -1.40 -9.94 7.46
CA ILE A 109 -1.92 -9.63 8.79
C ILE A 109 -3.42 -9.36 8.69
N ARG A 110 -3.80 -8.53 7.72
CA ARG A 110 -5.16 -8.16 7.34
C ARG A 110 -5.10 -7.23 6.12
N ASP A 111 -6.07 -7.37 5.23
CA ASP A 111 -6.09 -6.76 3.89
C ASP A 111 -7.38 -5.98 3.61
N ASP A 112 -8.23 -5.83 4.63
CA ASP A 112 -9.54 -5.18 4.58
C ASP A 112 -9.66 -4.01 5.58
N TYR A 113 -8.55 -3.32 5.89
CA TYR A 113 -8.65 -2.08 6.68
C TYR A 113 -9.51 -1.03 5.96
N GLN A 114 -10.32 -0.27 6.71
CA GLN A 114 -10.99 0.93 6.19
C GLN A 114 -9.98 2.08 6.06
N MET A 115 -8.98 1.87 5.22
CA MET A 115 -7.88 2.76 4.89
C MET A 115 -7.80 2.91 3.37
N ASN A 116 -7.60 4.14 2.92
CA ASN A 116 -7.06 4.40 1.58
C ASN A 116 -5.52 4.38 1.63
N HIS A 117 -4.87 4.55 0.48
CA HIS A 117 -3.42 4.42 0.37
C HIS A 117 -2.63 5.41 1.24
N LEU A 118 -3.16 6.59 1.52
CA LEU A 118 -2.50 7.59 2.38
C LEU A 118 -2.82 7.38 3.86
N ASP A 119 -4.00 6.84 4.19
CA ASP A 119 -4.32 6.44 5.56
C ASP A 119 -3.33 5.40 6.10
N GLU A 120 -2.84 4.49 5.25
CA GLU A 120 -1.87 3.45 5.62
C GLU A 120 -0.55 4.01 6.21
N ILE A 121 -0.23 5.27 5.92
CA ILE A 121 0.92 5.99 6.47
C ILE A 121 0.51 7.14 7.40
N ASN A 122 -0.74 7.13 7.89
CA ASN A 122 -1.34 8.19 8.70
C ASN A 122 -1.35 9.57 8.00
N GLY A 123 -1.45 9.57 6.67
CA GLY A 123 -1.63 10.75 5.84
C GLY A 123 -3.11 11.00 5.51
N LEU A 124 -3.54 12.23 5.25
CA LEU A 124 -2.79 13.49 5.40
C LEU A 124 -3.03 14.07 6.80
N LEU A 125 -1.96 14.49 7.51
CA LEU A 125 -2.04 15.08 8.86
C LEU A 125 -2.75 14.20 9.92
N GLY A 126 -2.87 12.89 9.68
CA GLY A 126 -3.58 11.95 10.54
C GLY A 126 -5.11 12.00 10.45
N ILE A 127 -5.66 12.59 9.39
CA ILE A 127 -7.11 12.56 9.14
C ILE A 127 -7.42 11.26 8.40
N HIS A 128 -8.02 10.30 9.10
CA HIS A 128 -8.39 8.99 8.54
C HIS A 128 -9.78 8.57 9.04
N HIS A 129 -10.20 7.34 8.72
CA HIS A 129 -11.48 6.79 9.17
C HIS A 129 -11.64 6.86 10.71
N LEU A 130 -12.77 7.37 11.20
CA LEU A 130 -12.98 7.63 12.64
C LEU A 130 -13.39 6.40 13.46
N PHE A 131 -13.84 5.33 12.80
CA PHE A 131 -14.40 4.14 13.46
C PHE A 131 -13.66 2.84 13.11
N GLU A 132 -12.45 2.95 12.58
CA GLU A 132 -11.59 1.81 12.25
C GLU A 132 -10.32 1.85 13.11
N THR A 133 -9.56 0.75 13.06
CA THR A 133 -8.17 0.67 13.50
C THR A 133 -7.38 1.90 13.06
N ASP A 134 -6.80 2.57 14.05
CA ASP A 134 -5.86 3.67 13.84
C ASP A 134 -4.56 3.13 13.18
N PRO A 135 -4.07 3.74 12.08
CA PRO A 135 -2.85 3.32 11.38
C PRO A 135 -1.62 3.27 12.31
N VAL A 136 -1.47 4.23 13.22
CA VAL A 136 -0.37 4.24 14.21
C VAL A 136 -0.46 3.02 15.13
N THR A 137 -1.67 2.62 15.51
CA THR A 137 -1.88 1.40 16.30
C THR A 137 -1.45 0.15 15.54
N LEU A 138 -1.69 0.08 14.23
CA LEU A 138 -1.25 -1.04 13.39
C LEU A 138 0.27 -1.22 13.42
N TYR A 139 1.05 -0.15 13.20
CA TYR A 139 2.51 -0.20 13.31
C TYR A 139 2.98 -0.59 14.71
N ARG A 140 2.35 -0.05 15.76
CA ARG A 140 2.70 -0.40 17.15
C ARG A 140 2.48 -1.88 17.45
N GLN A 141 1.36 -2.43 16.97
CA GLN A 141 1.06 -3.86 17.11
C GLN A 141 2.02 -4.71 16.30
N HIS A 142 2.40 -4.28 15.10
CA HIS A 142 3.39 -4.98 14.28
C HIS A 142 4.78 -4.97 14.93
N ALA A 143 5.23 -3.84 15.46
CA ALA A 143 6.48 -3.79 16.22
C ALA A 143 6.47 -4.74 17.44
N ASN A 144 5.35 -4.82 18.16
CA ASN A 144 5.21 -5.79 19.24
C ASN A 144 5.19 -7.25 18.75
N ARG A 145 4.59 -7.52 17.59
CA ARG A 145 4.62 -8.85 16.94
C ARG A 145 6.05 -9.29 16.65
N LEU A 146 6.85 -8.40 16.05
CA LEU A 146 8.27 -8.66 15.76
C LEU A 146 9.05 -8.92 17.05
N LYS A 147 8.87 -8.08 18.07
CA LYS A 147 9.48 -8.28 19.40
C LYS A 147 9.15 -9.64 20.01
N LEU A 148 7.88 -10.06 19.97
CA LEU A 148 7.44 -11.35 20.51
C LEU A 148 8.01 -12.55 19.72
N GLN A 149 8.46 -12.30 18.49
CA GLN A 149 9.15 -13.28 17.64
C GLN A 149 10.67 -13.26 17.84
N GLY A 150 11.20 -12.36 18.67
CA GLY A 150 12.63 -12.24 18.94
C GLY A 150 13.39 -11.40 17.91
N LEU A 151 12.68 -10.53 17.17
CA LEU A 151 13.24 -9.56 16.22
C LEU A 151 13.29 -8.13 16.81
#